data_AF-A0A080LXE2-F1
#
_entry.id   AF-A0A080LXE2-F1
#
_cell.length_a   1.000
_cell.length_b   1.000
_cell.length_c   1.000
_cell.angle_alpha   90.00
_cell.angle_beta   90.00
_cell.angle_gamma   90.00
#
_symmetry.space_group_name_H-M   'P 1'
#
loop_
_entity.id
_entity.type
_entity.pdbx_description
1 polymer ?
#
loop_
_entity_poly.entity_id
_entity_poly.type
_entity_poly.pdbx_seq_one_letter_code
_entity_poly.pdbx_strand_id
1 'polypeptide(L)'
;MQGVPLLTLDRDEAKGMAAKHLREFLRSDSLRVMALVAHAAPGNMLRALPDQLQHYLELEAFEYSESNWLRLSFPVARGENPDPDLRSEELRRNLEQELTLQLQSDGSEAVRHLLRRHAPNVKGTAKRGVLWRNWGLFGHGTDCQPPLTLPQLSDWLRFSSEFLAAHCPDDLRIVSFLSIELEASKHAKLATALQKELWQPWCASPRFRIDHLPALGHVDEGHLFKYLGDERSGCPTLLRQEVAQRLIAATDGDFGQVVALIDLAQKGSWYDLLGKLRREQGAEQPVDDEPL
;
A
#
# COMPACT_ATOMS: atom_id res chain seq x y z
N MET A 1 5.04 -14.62 -11.70
CA MET A 1 5.38 -14.78 -10.26
C MET A 1 6.08 -13.51 -9.83
N GLN A 2 5.45 -12.70 -8.98
CA GLN A 2 6.15 -11.56 -8.35
C GLN A 2 7.27 -12.13 -7.46
N GLY A 3 8.45 -11.50 -7.46
CA GLY A 3 9.61 -11.98 -6.69
C GLY A 3 9.31 -11.97 -5.19
N VAL A 4 9.66 -13.05 -4.49
CA VAL A 4 9.56 -13.14 -3.02
C VAL A 4 10.20 -11.92 -2.33
N PRO A 5 11.36 -11.38 -2.76
CA PRO A 5 11.96 -10.19 -2.16
C PRO A 5 11.08 -8.95 -2.24
N LEU A 6 10.37 -8.75 -3.35
CA LEU A 6 9.45 -7.61 -3.50
C LEU A 6 8.37 -7.65 -2.41
N LEU A 7 7.93 -8.84 -2.01
CA LEU A 7 6.89 -9.02 -1.00
C LEU A 7 7.44 -9.03 0.43
N THR A 8 8.67 -9.49 0.62
CA THR A 8 9.24 -9.83 1.94
C THR A 8 10.32 -8.86 2.42
N LEU A 9 10.99 -8.10 1.53
CA LEU A 9 11.91 -7.05 1.94
C LEU A 9 11.18 -6.02 2.80
N ASP A 10 11.88 -5.58 3.83
CA ASP A 10 11.22 -4.98 4.97
C ASP A 10 10.76 -3.53 4.72
N ARG A 11 9.53 -3.26 5.14
CA ARG A 11 8.85 -1.96 5.22
C ARG A 11 7.98 -1.96 6.47
N ASP A 12 8.55 -2.49 7.54
CA ASP A 12 7.90 -2.89 8.79
C ASP A 12 7.04 -1.77 9.38
N GLU A 13 7.49 -0.52 9.31
CA GLU A 13 6.71 0.61 9.82
C GLU A 13 5.37 0.73 9.12
N ALA A 14 5.35 0.73 7.77
CA ALA A 14 4.12 0.83 7.00
C ALA A 14 3.25 -0.43 7.13
N LYS A 15 3.85 -1.63 7.07
CA LYS A 15 3.16 -2.91 7.21
C LYS A 15 2.56 -3.07 8.62
N GLY A 16 3.35 -2.82 9.66
CA GLY A 16 2.96 -2.87 11.06
C GLY A 16 1.90 -1.83 11.40
N MET A 17 2.01 -0.62 10.86
CA MET A 17 0.97 0.40 11.02
C MET A 17 -0.33 0.00 10.33
N ALA A 18 -0.27 -0.56 9.11
CA ALA A 18 -1.45 -1.10 8.42
C ALA A 18 -2.12 -2.23 9.22
N ALA A 19 -1.34 -3.16 9.80
CA ALA A 19 -1.88 -4.24 10.62
C ALA A 19 -2.49 -3.72 11.93
N LYS A 20 -1.86 -2.73 12.58
CA LYS A 20 -2.42 -2.04 13.75
C LYS A 20 -3.77 -1.41 13.40
N HIS A 21 -3.81 -0.60 12.34
CA HIS A 21 -5.04 0.05 11.88
C HIS A 21 -6.13 -0.99 11.58
N LEU A 22 -5.82 -2.02 10.78
CA LEU A 22 -6.77 -3.08 10.47
C LEU A 22 -7.32 -3.74 11.74
N ARG A 23 -6.46 -4.11 12.69
CA ARG A 23 -6.87 -4.74 13.94
C ARG A 23 -7.83 -3.86 14.76
N GLU A 24 -7.54 -2.58 14.89
CA GLU A 24 -8.42 -1.62 15.58
C GLU A 24 -9.75 -1.46 14.85
N PHE A 25 -9.71 -1.41 13.51
CA PHE A 25 -10.89 -1.28 12.67
C PHE A 25 -11.83 -2.49 12.80
N LEU A 26 -11.29 -3.70 12.81
CA LEU A 26 -12.06 -4.94 12.93
C LEU A 26 -12.66 -5.16 14.32
N ARG A 27 -12.01 -4.64 15.36
CA ARG A 27 -12.49 -4.68 16.75
C ARG A 27 -13.65 -3.73 17.02
N SER A 28 -13.83 -2.70 16.20
CA SER A 28 -14.90 -1.73 16.37
C SER A 28 -16.27 -2.29 15.95
N ASP A 29 -17.27 -2.09 16.80
CA ASP A 29 -18.66 -2.44 16.51
C ASP A 29 -19.37 -1.44 15.59
N SER A 30 -18.90 -0.19 15.53
CA SER A 30 -19.53 0.90 14.76
C SER A 30 -18.86 1.13 13.42
N LEU A 31 -17.52 1.02 13.33
CA LEU A 31 -16.78 1.31 12.12
C LEU A 31 -17.15 0.33 11.00
N ARG A 32 -17.21 0.85 9.77
CA ARG A 32 -17.55 0.09 8.56
C ARG A 32 -16.62 0.38 7.40
N VAL A 33 -16.10 1.60 7.32
CA VAL A 33 -15.18 2.03 6.28
C VAL A 33 -13.96 2.67 6.90
N MET A 34 -12.78 2.25 6.46
CA MET A 34 -11.51 2.91 6.72
C MET A 34 -10.97 3.42 5.39
N ALA A 35 -10.79 4.73 5.25
CA ALA A 35 -10.00 5.28 4.16
C ALA A 35 -8.52 5.24 4.54
N LEU A 36 -7.71 4.48 3.80
CA LEU A 36 -6.29 4.32 4.05
C LEU A 36 -5.47 4.95 2.92
N VAL A 37 -4.68 5.96 3.26
CA VAL A 37 -3.80 6.67 2.30
C VAL A 37 -2.35 6.26 2.52
N ALA A 38 -1.73 5.71 1.50
CA ALA A 38 -0.29 5.48 1.45
C ALA A 38 0.40 6.54 0.59
N HIS A 39 1.65 6.87 0.91
CA HIS A 39 2.41 7.82 0.11
C HIS A 39 3.92 7.55 0.15
N ALA A 40 4.61 8.00 -0.90
CA ALA A 40 6.05 7.84 -1.03
C ALA A 40 6.62 8.87 -2.02
N ALA A 41 7.94 9.08 -1.96
CA ALA A 41 8.65 9.74 -3.06
C ALA A 41 8.82 8.78 -4.25
N PRO A 42 8.96 9.29 -5.49
CA PRO A 42 9.28 8.46 -6.65
C PRO A 42 10.49 7.54 -6.41
N GLY A 43 10.48 6.35 -7.01
CA GLY A 43 11.53 5.33 -6.84
C GLY A 43 11.23 4.30 -5.74
N ASN A 44 10.40 4.66 -4.75
CA ASN A 44 10.04 3.78 -3.64
C ASN A 44 8.97 2.73 -4.00
N MET A 45 8.86 2.30 -5.27
CA MET A 45 7.95 1.23 -5.75
C MET A 45 6.57 1.21 -5.07
N LEU A 46 5.93 2.38 -4.89
CA LEU A 46 4.67 2.48 -4.14
C LEU A 46 3.54 1.64 -4.78
N ARG A 47 3.66 1.38 -6.09
CA ARG A 47 2.79 0.47 -6.85
C ARG A 47 2.76 -0.95 -6.29
N ALA A 48 3.85 -1.44 -5.69
CA ALA A 48 3.95 -2.80 -5.14
C ALA A 48 3.42 -2.90 -3.72
N LEU A 49 3.17 -1.77 -3.04
CA LEU A 49 2.69 -1.77 -1.65
C LEU A 49 1.37 -2.54 -1.44
N PRO A 50 0.34 -2.46 -2.30
CA PRO A 50 -0.88 -3.24 -2.12
C PRO A 50 -0.60 -4.74 -2.04
N ASP A 51 0.28 -5.25 -2.90
CA ASP A 51 0.64 -6.67 -2.91
C ASP A 51 1.46 -7.05 -1.67
N GLN A 52 2.36 -6.16 -1.22
CA GLN A 52 3.09 -6.31 0.05
C GLN A 52 2.15 -6.35 1.26
N LEU A 53 1.16 -5.44 1.31
CA LEU A 53 0.17 -5.39 2.39
C LEU A 53 -0.74 -6.61 2.36
N GLN A 54 -1.18 -7.04 1.18
CA GLN A 54 -1.97 -8.26 1.02
C GLN A 54 -1.22 -9.45 1.57
N HIS A 55 0.02 -9.68 1.11
CA HIS A 55 0.84 -10.79 1.57
C HIS A 55 1.06 -10.76 3.09
N TYR A 56 1.41 -9.59 3.64
CA TYR A 56 1.67 -9.43 5.07
C TYR A 56 0.41 -9.64 5.92
N LEU A 57 -0.71 -9.03 5.54
CA LEU A 57 -1.95 -9.10 6.30
C LEU A 57 -2.63 -10.47 6.17
N GLU A 58 -2.47 -11.18 5.06
CA GLU A 58 -2.93 -12.57 4.95
C GLU A 58 -2.20 -13.49 5.92
N LEU A 59 -0.94 -13.20 6.28
CA LEU A 59 -0.20 -13.92 7.31
C LEU A 59 -0.62 -13.48 8.72
N GLU A 60 -0.65 -12.18 8.98
CA GLU A 60 -0.89 -11.62 10.32
C GLU A 60 -2.35 -11.64 10.77
N ALA A 61 -3.29 -11.50 9.83
CA ALA A 61 -4.72 -11.36 10.10
C ALA A 61 -5.54 -12.62 9.77
N PHE A 62 -4.85 -13.72 9.41
CA PHE A 62 -5.47 -14.98 9.01
C PHE A 62 -6.51 -15.49 10.02
N GLU A 63 -6.24 -15.35 11.31
CA GLU A 63 -7.08 -15.92 12.37
C GLU A 63 -8.40 -15.17 12.58
N TYR A 64 -8.43 -13.86 12.30
CA TYR A 64 -9.56 -12.99 12.66
C TYR A 64 -10.23 -12.28 11.49
N SER A 65 -9.68 -12.39 10.27
CA SER A 65 -10.26 -11.77 9.09
C SER A 65 -10.16 -12.67 7.86
N GLU A 66 -11.12 -12.49 6.95
CA GLU A 66 -11.02 -12.97 5.58
C GLU A 66 -11.16 -11.76 4.68
N SER A 67 -10.28 -11.63 3.69
CA SER A 67 -10.18 -10.42 2.86
C SER A 67 -10.40 -10.77 1.39
N ASN A 68 -11.17 -9.94 0.69
CA ASN A 68 -11.15 -9.90 -0.78
C ASN A 68 -10.54 -8.57 -1.24
N TRP A 69 -9.63 -8.63 -2.21
CA TRP A 69 -8.90 -7.47 -2.72
C TRP A 69 -9.35 -7.12 -4.12
N LEU A 70 -9.92 -5.93 -4.28
CA LEU A 70 -10.37 -5.42 -5.56
C LEU A 70 -9.54 -4.21 -5.95
N ARG A 71 -8.88 -4.32 -7.09
CA ARG A 71 -8.26 -3.19 -7.75
C ARG A 71 -9.30 -2.46 -8.57
N LEU A 72 -9.43 -1.17 -8.33
CA LEU A 72 -10.35 -0.27 -8.99
C LEU A 72 -9.58 0.78 -9.81
N SER A 73 -10.20 1.23 -10.88
CA SER A 73 -9.82 2.43 -11.62
C SER A 73 -10.50 3.64 -10.99
N PHE A 74 -9.77 4.75 -10.86
CA PHE A 74 -10.37 6.03 -10.50
C PHE A 74 -11.00 6.65 -11.76
N PRO A 75 -12.08 7.44 -11.63
CA PRO A 75 -12.68 8.11 -12.78
C PRO A 75 -11.67 8.94 -13.58
N VAL A 76 -11.81 8.89 -14.92
CA VAL A 76 -11.01 9.73 -15.84
C VAL A 76 -11.43 11.19 -15.70
N ALA A 77 -12.75 11.45 -15.68
CA ALA A 77 -13.31 12.77 -15.42
C ALA A 77 -13.30 13.07 -13.92
N ARG A 78 -12.47 14.02 -13.50
CA ARG A 78 -12.21 14.33 -12.08
C ARG A 78 -12.65 15.73 -11.66
N GLY A 79 -13.75 16.18 -12.24
CA GLY A 79 -14.28 17.51 -12.02
C GLY A 79 -13.54 18.55 -12.85
N GLU A 80 -14.00 18.74 -14.09
CA GLU A 80 -13.48 19.77 -15.00
C GLU A 80 -14.26 21.09 -14.86
N ASN A 81 -15.34 21.07 -14.06
CA ASN A 81 -16.18 22.23 -13.85
C ASN A 81 -15.42 23.39 -13.19
N PRO A 82 -15.51 24.63 -13.70
CA PRO A 82 -14.87 25.79 -13.07
C PRO A 82 -15.41 26.10 -11.67
N ASP A 83 -16.68 25.79 -11.39
CA ASP A 83 -17.30 25.96 -10.09
C ASP A 83 -16.85 24.86 -9.11
N PRO A 84 -16.28 25.20 -7.94
CA PRO A 84 -15.78 24.21 -6.98
C PRO A 84 -16.84 23.25 -6.44
N ASP A 85 -18.06 23.72 -6.18
CA ASP A 85 -19.11 22.90 -5.59
C ASP A 85 -19.65 21.91 -6.62
N LEU A 86 -19.88 22.38 -7.86
CA LEU A 86 -20.27 21.51 -8.96
C LEU A 86 -19.17 20.51 -9.32
N ARG A 87 -17.90 20.91 -9.22
CA ARG A 87 -16.74 20.04 -9.45
C ARG A 87 -16.70 18.89 -8.46
N SER A 88 -16.87 19.19 -7.18
CA SER A 88 -16.90 18.19 -6.11
C SER A 88 -18.08 17.24 -6.26
N GLU A 89 -19.26 17.75 -6.61
CA GLU A 89 -20.44 16.90 -6.90
C GLU A 89 -20.20 15.97 -8.08
N GLU A 90 -19.62 16.49 -9.15
CA GLU A 90 -19.32 15.73 -10.36
C GLU A 90 -18.37 14.56 -10.07
N LEU A 91 -17.26 14.82 -9.36
CA LEU A 91 -16.32 13.76 -9.01
C LEU A 91 -16.96 12.70 -8.10
N ARG A 92 -17.77 13.09 -7.11
CA ARG A 92 -18.47 12.13 -6.24
C ARG A 92 -19.41 11.23 -7.05
N ARG A 93 -20.23 11.81 -7.92
CA ARG A 93 -21.10 11.04 -8.82
C ARG A 93 -20.31 10.10 -9.73
N ASN A 94 -19.18 10.57 -10.26
CA ASN A 94 -18.33 9.75 -11.12
C ASN A 94 -17.70 8.59 -10.34
N LEU A 95 -17.31 8.78 -9.07
CA LEU A 95 -16.81 7.71 -8.20
C LEU A 95 -17.89 6.64 -7.94
N GLU A 96 -19.13 7.05 -7.71
CA GLU A 96 -20.27 6.12 -7.53
C GLU A 96 -20.54 5.30 -8.80
N GLN A 97 -20.59 5.97 -9.94
CA GLN A 97 -20.79 5.32 -11.24
C GLN A 97 -19.66 4.35 -11.57
N GLU A 98 -18.42 4.79 -11.41
CA GLU A 98 -17.23 4.00 -11.69
C GLU A 98 -17.14 2.77 -10.75
N LEU A 99 -17.50 2.92 -9.47
CA LEU A 99 -17.58 1.80 -8.53
C LEU A 99 -18.65 0.79 -8.97
N THR A 100 -19.87 1.25 -9.25
CA THR A 100 -20.99 0.37 -9.61
C THR A 100 -20.74 -0.35 -10.94
N LEU A 101 -20.13 0.34 -11.91
CA LEU A 101 -19.71 -0.23 -13.18
C LEU A 101 -18.66 -1.34 -12.99
N GLN A 102 -17.59 -1.06 -12.25
CA GLN A 102 -16.52 -2.03 -12.02
C GLN A 102 -16.96 -3.23 -11.18
N LEU A 103 -18.03 -3.07 -10.40
CA LEU A 103 -18.66 -4.17 -9.69
C LEU A 103 -19.71 -4.94 -10.49
N GLN A 104 -19.91 -4.56 -11.75
CA GLN A 104 -20.87 -5.17 -12.66
C GLN A 104 -22.29 -5.10 -12.09
N SER A 105 -22.70 -3.91 -11.66
CA SER A 105 -24.09 -3.64 -11.30
C SER A 105 -24.98 -3.74 -12.54
N ASP A 106 -26.15 -4.37 -12.39
CA ASP A 106 -27.20 -4.40 -13.42
C ASP A 106 -28.18 -3.21 -13.30
N GLY A 107 -27.97 -2.32 -12.32
CA GLY A 107 -28.80 -1.15 -12.05
C GLY A 107 -30.10 -1.46 -11.28
N SER A 108 -30.42 -2.73 -11.03
CA SER A 108 -31.62 -3.15 -10.30
C SER A 108 -31.33 -3.53 -8.85
N GLU A 109 -30.09 -3.94 -8.54
CA GLU A 109 -29.69 -4.29 -7.18
C GLU A 109 -29.28 -3.08 -6.34
N ALA A 110 -29.63 -3.12 -5.05
CA ALA A 110 -29.15 -2.12 -4.09
C ALA A 110 -27.63 -2.25 -3.90
N VAL A 111 -26.93 -1.11 -3.78
CA VAL A 111 -25.45 -1.05 -3.61
C VAL A 111 -24.94 -1.93 -2.47
N ARG A 112 -25.70 -2.06 -1.37
CA ARG A 112 -25.33 -2.94 -0.25
C ARG A 112 -25.21 -4.43 -0.67
N HIS A 113 -26.06 -4.89 -1.58
CA HIS A 113 -26.04 -6.26 -2.09
C HIS A 113 -24.87 -6.44 -3.07
N LEU A 114 -24.63 -5.43 -3.91
CA LEU A 114 -23.47 -5.35 -4.78
C LEU A 114 -22.16 -5.47 -3.97
N LEU A 115 -22.01 -4.68 -2.90
CA LEU A 115 -20.85 -4.76 -2.00
C LEU A 115 -20.73 -6.14 -1.35
N ARG A 116 -21.84 -6.75 -0.94
CA ARG A 116 -21.87 -8.08 -0.31
C ARG A 116 -21.47 -9.19 -1.29
N ARG A 117 -21.90 -9.11 -2.56
CA ARG A 117 -21.57 -10.10 -3.61
C ARG A 117 -20.07 -10.26 -3.82
N HIS A 118 -19.33 -9.17 -3.62
CA HIS A 118 -17.89 -9.13 -3.75
C HIS A 118 -17.14 -9.29 -2.41
N ALA A 119 -17.85 -9.44 -1.30
CA ALA A 119 -17.23 -9.66 0.01
C ALA A 119 -16.92 -11.15 0.24
N PRO A 120 -15.90 -11.48 1.05
CA PRO A 120 -15.64 -12.85 1.45
C PRO A 120 -16.80 -13.43 2.28
N ASN A 121 -17.08 -14.72 2.13
CA ASN A 121 -18.17 -15.40 2.83
C ASN A 121 -17.68 -16.00 4.16
N VAL A 122 -17.79 -15.21 5.22
CA VAL A 122 -17.37 -15.58 6.58
C VAL A 122 -18.47 -16.21 7.43
N LYS A 123 -19.63 -16.57 6.84
CA LYS A 123 -20.76 -17.15 7.60
C LYS A 123 -20.32 -18.45 8.30
N GLY A 124 -20.64 -18.56 9.59
CA GLY A 124 -20.27 -19.71 10.42
C GLY A 124 -18.82 -19.72 10.87
N THR A 125 -18.04 -18.69 10.55
CA THR A 125 -16.69 -18.47 11.08
C THR A 125 -16.71 -17.42 12.18
N ALA A 126 -15.67 -17.40 13.03
CA ALA A 126 -15.44 -16.31 13.98
C ALA A 126 -14.78 -15.07 13.32
N LYS A 127 -14.53 -15.09 12.01
CA LYS A 127 -13.79 -14.06 11.29
C LYS A 127 -14.68 -12.90 10.87
N ARG A 128 -14.05 -11.74 10.63
CA ARG A 128 -14.70 -10.59 9.98
C ARG A 128 -14.40 -10.59 8.49
N GLY A 129 -15.43 -10.37 7.68
CA GLY A 129 -15.25 -10.17 6.24
C GLY A 129 -14.75 -8.76 5.95
N VAL A 130 -13.69 -8.66 5.15
CA VAL A 130 -13.05 -7.40 4.77
C VAL A 130 -13.01 -7.28 3.26
N LEU A 131 -13.47 -6.15 2.73
CA LEU A 131 -13.42 -5.83 1.31
C LEU A 131 -12.43 -4.69 1.10
N TRP A 132 -11.29 -4.99 0.48
CA TRP A 132 -10.29 -4.01 0.11
C TRP A 132 -10.61 -3.43 -1.27
N ARG A 133 -10.65 -2.11 -1.34
CA ARG A 133 -10.92 -1.32 -2.55
C ARG A 133 -9.72 -0.45 -2.85
N ASN A 134 -8.82 -0.96 -3.68
CA ASN A 134 -7.62 -0.25 -4.07
C ASN A 134 -7.88 0.62 -5.30
N TRP A 135 -8.02 1.93 -5.11
CA TRP A 135 -8.22 2.93 -6.16
C TRP A 135 -6.97 3.26 -6.97
N GLY A 136 -5.86 2.58 -6.68
CA GLY A 136 -4.63 2.64 -7.45
C GLY A 136 -3.63 3.69 -6.96
N LEU A 137 -2.64 3.92 -7.82
CA LEU A 137 -1.51 4.82 -7.60
C LEU A 137 -1.72 6.12 -8.39
N PHE A 138 -1.49 7.25 -7.76
CA PHE A 138 -1.52 8.59 -8.35
C PHE A 138 -0.14 9.24 -8.29
N GLY A 139 0.34 9.80 -9.39
CA GLY A 139 1.69 10.37 -9.46
C GLY A 139 2.03 10.90 -10.84
N HIS A 140 3.32 11.17 -11.09
CA HIS A 140 3.81 11.73 -12.36
C HIS A 140 4.45 10.69 -13.30
N GLY A 141 4.60 9.43 -12.85
CA GLY A 141 5.13 8.34 -13.67
C GLY A 141 4.20 7.87 -14.78
N THR A 142 4.74 7.14 -15.75
CA THR A 142 3.98 6.51 -16.86
C THR A 142 3.07 5.37 -16.40
N ASP A 143 3.33 4.90 -15.19
CA ASP A 143 2.76 3.72 -14.58
C ASP A 143 1.77 4.06 -13.44
N CYS A 144 1.33 5.31 -13.37
CA CYS A 144 0.33 5.73 -12.41
C CYS A 144 -0.75 6.56 -13.09
N GLN A 145 -1.84 6.71 -12.35
CA GLN A 145 -2.87 7.66 -12.72
C GLN A 145 -2.35 9.09 -12.52
N PRO A 146 -2.91 10.09 -13.23
CA PRO A 146 -2.51 11.48 -13.04
C PRO A 146 -2.59 11.92 -11.58
N PRO A 147 -1.74 12.85 -11.11
CA PRO A 147 -1.72 13.26 -9.71
C PRO A 147 -3.09 13.73 -9.21
N LEU A 148 -3.39 13.43 -7.94
CA LEU A 148 -4.56 13.99 -7.27
C LEU A 148 -4.27 15.38 -6.73
N THR A 149 -5.23 16.27 -6.89
CA THR A 149 -5.27 17.54 -6.15
C THR A 149 -5.85 17.30 -4.74
N LEU A 150 -5.58 18.19 -3.79
CA LEU A 150 -6.15 18.09 -2.44
C LEU A 150 -7.69 18.11 -2.43
N PRO A 151 -8.39 18.94 -3.24
CA PRO A 151 -9.85 18.87 -3.34
C PRO A 151 -10.34 17.49 -3.81
N GLN A 152 -9.70 16.90 -4.82
CA GLN A 152 -10.09 15.56 -5.31
C GLN A 152 -9.85 14.46 -4.26
N LEU A 153 -8.78 14.59 -3.46
CA LEU A 153 -8.55 13.70 -2.32
C LEU A 153 -9.64 13.85 -1.26
N SER A 154 -10.02 15.09 -0.91
CA SER A 154 -11.13 15.38 -0.02
C SER A 154 -12.45 14.78 -0.54
N ASP A 155 -12.74 14.92 -1.84
CA ASP A 155 -13.95 14.37 -2.45
C ASP A 155 -13.98 12.84 -2.40
N TRP A 156 -12.84 12.17 -2.61
CA TRP A 156 -12.73 10.71 -2.45
C TRP A 156 -12.90 10.25 -1.00
N LEU A 157 -12.36 11.00 -0.03
CA LEU A 157 -12.54 10.74 1.40
C LEU A 157 -14.02 10.92 1.79
N ARG A 158 -14.64 11.99 1.31
CA ARG A 158 -16.06 12.28 1.52
C ARG A 158 -16.95 11.20 0.91
N PHE A 159 -16.66 10.77 -0.31
CA PHE A 159 -17.31 9.60 -0.93
C PHE A 159 -17.17 8.34 -0.07
N SER A 160 -15.98 8.08 0.48
CA SER A 160 -15.75 6.93 1.35
C SER A 160 -16.56 7.00 2.65
N SER A 161 -16.75 8.20 3.20
CA SER A 161 -17.57 8.41 4.39
C SER A 161 -19.08 8.36 4.10
N GLU A 162 -19.56 9.21 3.20
CA GLU A 162 -20.99 9.43 2.98
C GLU A 162 -21.64 8.34 2.14
N PHE A 163 -20.94 7.85 1.10
CA PHE A 163 -21.50 6.85 0.19
C PHE A 163 -21.17 5.43 0.64
N LEU A 164 -19.87 5.09 0.80
CA LEU A 164 -19.49 3.72 1.15
C LEU A 164 -19.97 3.34 2.55
N ALA A 165 -19.85 4.22 3.56
CA ALA A 165 -20.25 3.85 4.92
C ALA A 165 -21.77 3.75 5.11
N ALA A 166 -22.55 4.51 4.33
CA ALA A 166 -24.01 4.40 4.31
C ALA A 166 -24.49 3.10 3.66
N HIS A 167 -23.81 2.62 2.62
CA HIS A 167 -24.19 1.40 1.91
C HIS A 167 -23.47 0.13 2.39
N CYS A 168 -22.44 0.25 3.24
CA CYS A 168 -21.72 -0.89 3.79
C CYS A 168 -22.63 -1.70 4.74
N PRO A 169 -22.88 -2.99 4.48
CA PRO A 169 -23.67 -3.81 5.38
C PRO A 169 -22.94 -4.08 6.71
N ASP A 170 -23.69 -4.35 7.78
CA ASP A 170 -23.15 -4.24 9.14
C ASP A 170 -22.11 -5.31 9.52
N ASP A 171 -22.20 -6.49 8.92
CA ASP A 171 -21.26 -7.58 9.08
C ASP A 171 -20.07 -7.52 8.11
N LEU A 172 -19.98 -6.46 7.28
CA LEU A 172 -18.83 -6.19 6.40
C LEU A 172 -17.96 -5.05 6.95
N ARG A 173 -16.69 -5.08 6.57
CA ARG A 173 -15.73 -4.00 6.74
C ARG A 173 -15.13 -3.66 5.38
N ILE A 174 -14.98 -2.38 5.07
CA ILE A 174 -14.40 -1.93 3.80
C ILE A 174 -13.14 -1.12 4.10
N VAL A 175 -12.04 -1.47 3.41
CA VAL A 175 -10.86 -0.62 3.37
C VAL A 175 -10.81 0.06 2.01
N SER A 176 -11.05 1.36 1.98
CA SER A 176 -10.90 2.20 0.79
C SER A 176 -9.46 2.70 0.74
N PHE A 177 -8.66 2.15 -0.15
CA PHE A 177 -7.22 2.36 -0.19
C PHE A 177 -6.80 3.14 -1.45
N LEU A 178 -5.86 4.07 -1.31
CA LEU A 178 -5.13 4.64 -2.43
C LEU A 178 -3.69 4.94 -2.08
N SER A 179 -2.88 5.08 -3.12
CA SER A 179 -1.46 5.40 -3.02
C SER A 179 -1.15 6.71 -3.76
N ILE A 180 -0.38 7.61 -3.14
CA ILE A 180 0.05 8.88 -3.74
C ILE A 180 1.58 8.94 -3.81
N GLU A 181 2.12 8.98 -5.01
CA GLU A 181 3.52 9.29 -5.27
C GLU A 181 3.68 10.81 -5.41
N LEU A 182 4.48 11.40 -4.53
CA LEU A 182 4.76 12.83 -4.49
C LEU A 182 6.14 13.10 -3.89
N GLU A 183 6.79 14.18 -4.32
CA GLU A 183 8.11 14.60 -3.79
C GLU A 183 8.13 14.64 -2.26
N ALA A 184 9.26 14.23 -1.65
CA ALA A 184 9.45 14.20 -0.20
C ALA A 184 9.15 15.55 0.49
N SER A 185 9.50 16.66 -0.17
CA SER A 185 9.21 18.03 0.30
C SER A 185 7.71 18.31 0.49
N LYS A 186 6.83 17.53 -0.14
CA LYS A 186 5.37 17.68 -0.09
C LYS A 186 4.69 16.74 0.92
N HIS A 187 5.42 15.79 1.54
CA HIS A 187 4.85 14.80 2.47
C HIS A 187 4.20 15.47 3.69
N ALA A 188 4.88 16.43 4.32
CA ALA A 188 4.34 17.17 5.46
C ALA A 188 3.06 17.95 5.12
N LYS A 189 2.98 18.47 3.88
CA LYS A 189 1.78 19.17 3.39
C LYS A 189 0.61 18.20 3.22
N LEU A 190 0.85 16.98 2.71
CA LEU A 190 -0.17 15.94 2.60
C LEU A 190 -0.68 15.52 3.99
N ALA A 191 0.23 15.22 4.93
CA ALA A 191 -0.15 14.85 6.30
C ALA A 191 -0.99 15.95 6.98
N THR A 192 -0.59 17.21 6.82
CA THR A 192 -1.36 18.35 7.34
C THR A 192 -2.75 18.45 6.69
N ALA A 193 -2.85 18.19 5.39
CA ALA A 193 -4.14 18.20 4.69
C ALA A 193 -5.06 17.09 5.21
N LEU A 194 -4.56 15.86 5.34
CA LEU A 194 -5.32 14.73 5.89
C LEU A 194 -5.78 14.99 7.33
N GLN A 195 -4.94 15.62 8.15
CA GLN A 195 -5.32 16.01 9.51
C GLN A 195 -6.45 17.06 9.53
N LYS A 196 -6.52 17.95 8.53
CA LYS A 196 -7.61 18.92 8.39
C LYS A 196 -8.93 18.25 8.03
N GLU A 197 -8.90 17.18 7.26
CA GLU A 197 -10.10 16.43 6.88
C GLU A 197 -10.83 15.80 8.07
N LEU A 198 -10.10 15.45 9.14
CA LEU A 198 -10.67 14.91 10.38
C LEU A 198 -11.66 15.87 11.06
N TRP A 199 -11.56 17.17 10.78
CA TRP A 199 -12.44 18.20 11.36
C TRP A 199 -13.67 18.49 10.50
N GLN A 200 -13.80 17.84 9.35
CA GLN A 200 -14.95 18.05 8.47
C GLN A 200 -16.20 17.36 9.04
N PRO A 201 -17.41 17.95 8.89
CA PRO A 201 -18.64 17.36 9.42
C PRO A 201 -18.93 15.94 8.90
N TRP A 202 -18.61 15.68 7.63
CA TRP A 202 -18.79 14.37 7.03
C TRP A 202 -17.82 13.31 7.58
N CYS A 203 -16.71 13.72 8.22
CA CYS A 203 -15.77 12.80 8.87
C CYS A 203 -16.21 12.43 10.29
N ALA A 204 -17.20 13.12 10.88
CA ALA A 204 -17.69 12.83 12.23
C ALA A 204 -18.56 11.56 12.32
N SER A 205 -18.79 10.86 11.20
CA SER A 205 -19.57 9.63 11.17
C SER A 205 -18.88 8.52 11.99
N PRO A 206 -19.57 7.86 12.94
CA PRO A 206 -18.98 6.77 13.73
C PRO A 206 -18.74 5.48 12.91
N ARG A 207 -19.21 5.45 11.65
CA ARG A 207 -19.01 4.35 10.70
C ARG A 207 -17.75 4.52 9.84
N PHE A 208 -17.10 5.68 9.90
CA PHE A 208 -15.99 6.05 9.03
C PHE A 208 -14.78 6.52 9.83
N ARG A 209 -13.59 6.30 9.27
CA ARG A 209 -12.36 6.95 9.74
C ARG A 209 -11.35 7.09 8.60
N ILE A 210 -10.39 7.99 8.80
CA ILE A 210 -9.25 8.21 7.92
C ILE A 210 -7.99 7.75 8.65
N ASP A 211 -7.21 6.90 8.01
CA ASP A 211 -5.88 6.51 8.43
C ASP A 211 -4.88 6.79 7.29
N HIS A 212 -3.63 7.03 7.64
CA HIS A 212 -2.56 7.16 6.66
C HIS A 212 -1.31 6.43 7.14
N LEU A 213 -0.61 5.81 6.20
CA LEU A 213 0.63 5.13 6.49
C LEU A 213 1.79 6.14 6.57
N PRO A 214 2.83 5.85 7.36
CA PRO A 214 4.08 6.59 7.26
C PRO A 214 4.59 6.57 5.81
N ALA A 215 5.31 7.62 5.42
CA ALA A 215 5.90 7.70 4.09
C ALA A 215 6.78 6.46 3.86
N LEU A 216 6.61 5.80 2.72
CA LEU A 216 7.52 4.71 2.36
C LEU A 216 8.87 5.33 2.00
N GLY A 217 9.84 5.09 2.87
CA GLY A 217 11.20 5.56 2.74
C GLY A 217 12.14 4.57 2.04
N HIS A 218 13.38 5.02 1.93
CA HIS A 218 14.51 4.21 1.49
C HIS A 218 14.73 3.02 2.42
N VAL A 219 15.27 1.95 1.85
CA VAL A 219 15.76 0.80 2.62
C VAL A 219 17.03 1.23 3.32
N ASP A 220 17.11 1.04 4.63
CA ASP A 220 18.35 1.20 5.39
C ASP A 220 19.05 -0.14 5.65
N GLU A 221 20.25 -0.07 6.23
CA GLU A 221 21.03 -1.27 6.59
C GLU A 221 20.29 -2.19 7.58
N GLY A 222 19.49 -1.63 8.49
CA GLY A 222 18.72 -2.40 9.48
C GLY A 222 17.65 -3.27 8.82
N HIS A 223 16.91 -2.70 7.86
CA HIS A 223 15.93 -3.44 7.05
C HIS A 223 16.60 -4.59 6.28
N LEU A 224 17.74 -4.33 5.66
CA LEU A 224 18.50 -5.35 4.93
C LEU A 224 19.03 -6.44 5.85
N PHE A 225 19.62 -6.07 6.98
CA PHE A 225 20.19 -7.04 7.91
C PHE A 225 19.12 -8.00 8.44
N LYS A 226 17.93 -7.47 8.77
CA LYS A 226 16.79 -8.29 9.18
C LYS A 226 16.33 -9.22 8.06
N TYR A 227 16.17 -8.70 6.85
CA TYR A 227 15.77 -9.51 5.69
C TYR A 227 16.77 -10.63 5.38
N LEU A 228 18.07 -10.31 5.29
CA LEU A 228 19.14 -11.28 5.02
C LEU A 228 19.31 -12.30 6.16
N GLY A 229 18.83 -11.97 7.36
CA GLY A 229 18.73 -12.85 8.51
C GLY A 229 17.67 -13.95 8.39
N ASP A 230 16.60 -13.72 7.62
CA ASP A 230 15.53 -14.70 7.40
C ASP A 230 16.05 -15.85 6.51
N GLU A 231 15.72 -17.09 6.87
CA GLU A 231 16.10 -18.29 6.12
C GLU A 231 15.62 -18.23 4.66
N ARG A 232 14.48 -17.58 4.41
CA ARG A 232 13.90 -17.37 3.07
C ARG A 232 14.76 -16.49 2.17
N SER A 233 15.66 -15.68 2.74
CA SER A 233 16.59 -14.87 1.94
C SER A 233 17.62 -15.74 1.21
N GLY A 234 17.98 -16.90 1.78
CA GLY A 234 19.06 -17.75 1.31
C GLY A 234 20.46 -17.14 1.45
N CYS A 235 20.62 -16.00 2.13
CA CYS A 235 21.90 -15.32 2.27
C CYS A 235 22.78 -15.98 3.36
N PRO A 236 24.01 -16.42 3.04
CA PRO A 236 24.93 -17.00 4.02
C PRO A 236 25.26 -16.01 5.14
N THR A 237 25.24 -16.48 6.40
CA THR A 237 25.44 -15.65 7.60
C THR A 237 26.70 -14.77 7.54
N LEU A 238 27.80 -15.32 7.03
CA LEU A 238 29.09 -14.63 6.91
C LEU A 238 29.09 -13.46 5.91
N LEU A 239 28.14 -13.41 4.96
CA LEU A 239 28.06 -12.36 3.95
C LEU A 239 27.10 -11.24 4.32
N ARG A 240 26.18 -11.45 5.27
CA ARG A 240 25.01 -10.58 5.50
C ARG A 240 25.38 -9.12 5.72
N GLN A 241 26.36 -8.87 6.59
CA GLN A 241 26.78 -7.51 6.92
C GLN A 241 27.36 -6.79 5.70
N GLU A 242 28.29 -7.41 4.99
CA GLU A 242 28.95 -6.79 3.85
C GLU A 242 27.98 -6.62 2.67
N VAL A 243 27.14 -7.61 2.41
CA VAL A 243 26.09 -7.52 1.39
C VAL A 243 25.15 -6.35 1.70
N ALA A 244 24.69 -6.20 2.95
CA ALA A 244 23.83 -5.08 3.33
C ALA A 244 24.49 -3.73 3.06
N GLN A 245 25.73 -3.53 3.54
CA GLN A 245 26.48 -2.28 3.35
C GLN A 245 26.69 -1.95 1.87
N ARG A 246 27.05 -2.95 1.06
CA ARG A 246 27.31 -2.74 -0.36
C ARG A 246 26.06 -2.52 -1.18
N LEU A 247 24.94 -3.15 -0.80
CA LEU A 247 23.64 -2.86 -1.41
C LEU A 247 23.26 -1.40 -1.19
N ILE A 248 23.39 -0.89 0.05
CA ILE A 248 23.13 0.53 0.35
C ILE A 248 24.06 1.43 -0.45
N ALA A 249 25.37 1.17 -0.42
CA ALA A 249 26.35 1.99 -1.16
C ALA A 249 26.09 2.01 -2.68
N ALA A 250 25.56 0.94 -3.26
CA ALA A 250 25.25 0.85 -4.69
C ALA A 250 23.91 1.51 -5.07
N THR A 251 22.95 1.59 -4.15
CA THR A 251 21.56 1.93 -4.47
C THR A 251 21.03 3.18 -3.77
N ASP A 252 21.79 3.71 -2.80
CA ASP A 252 21.34 4.75 -1.88
C ASP A 252 20.00 4.38 -1.19
N GLY A 253 19.80 3.08 -0.96
CA GLY A 253 18.57 2.54 -0.37
C GLY A 253 17.33 2.64 -1.29
N ASP A 254 17.47 2.96 -2.57
CA ASP A 254 16.35 2.91 -3.52
C ASP A 254 15.74 1.50 -3.55
N PHE A 255 14.49 1.40 -3.10
CA PHE A 255 13.84 0.11 -2.88
C PHE A 255 13.82 -0.75 -4.14
N GLY A 256 13.57 -0.15 -5.31
CA GLY A 256 13.50 -0.90 -6.57
C GLY A 256 14.84 -1.47 -6.98
N GLN A 257 15.91 -0.69 -6.88
CA GLN A 257 17.26 -1.15 -7.17
C GLN A 257 17.71 -2.21 -6.17
N VAL A 258 17.43 -2.03 -4.88
CA VAL A 258 17.73 -3.03 -3.85
C VAL A 258 17.04 -4.36 -4.14
N VAL A 259 15.73 -4.34 -4.40
CA VAL A 259 14.97 -5.55 -4.74
C VAL A 259 15.54 -6.21 -5.99
N ALA A 260 15.90 -5.44 -7.03
CA ALA A 260 16.46 -6.00 -8.26
C ALA A 260 17.79 -6.73 -8.02
N LEU A 261 18.67 -6.19 -7.16
CA LEU A 261 19.93 -6.84 -6.79
C LEU A 261 19.71 -8.08 -5.93
N ILE A 262 18.76 -8.05 -4.99
CA ILE A 262 18.39 -9.23 -4.19
C ILE A 262 17.82 -10.34 -5.08
N ASP A 263 16.91 -10.00 -6.00
CA ASP A 263 16.35 -10.92 -6.99
C ASP A 263 17.45 -11.56 -7.84
N LEU A 264 18.48 -10.79 -8.22
CA LEU A 264 19.62 -11.29 -8.98
C LEU A 264 20.42 -12.32 -8.16
N ALA A 265 20.69 -12.04 -6.88
CA ALA A 265 21.40 -12.98 -6.00
C ALA A 265 20.59 -14.26 -5.74
N GLN A 266 19.28 -14.16 -5.52
CA GLN A 266 18.44 -15.33 -5.26
C GLN A 266 18.27 -16.24 -6.47
N LYS A 267 18.30 -15.69 -7.69
CA LYS A 267 18.29 -16.47 -8.93
C LYS A 267 19.67 -17.04 -9.29
N GLY A 268 20.72 -16.48 -8.70
CA GLY A 268 22.11 -16.87 -8.93
C GLY A 268 22.82 -17.18 -7.62
N SER A 269 23.85 -16.39 -7.31
CA SER A 269 24.67 -16.56 -6.11
C SER A 269 24.88 -15.24 -5.38
N TRP A 270 24.73 -15.28 -4.04
CA TRP A 270 25.08 -14.17 -3.17
C TRP A 270 26.57 -13.80 -3.25
N TYR A 271 27.46 -14.77 -3.50
CA TYR A 271 28.89 -14.53 -3.68
C TYR A 271 29.18 -13.78 -4.98
N ASP A 272 28.49 -14.13 -6.07
CA ASP A 272 28.67 -13.47 -7.36
C ASP A 272 28.19 -12.02 -7.32
N LEU A 273 27.04 -11.78 -6.68
CA LEU A 273 26.56 -10.43 -6.43
C LEU A 273 27.58 -9.64 -5.61
N LEU A 274 28.08 -10.22 -4.52
CA LEU A 274 29.06 -9.55 -3.67
C LEU A 274 30.36 -9.22 -4.42
N GLY A 275 30.88 -10.16 -5.20
CA GLY A 275 32.07 -9.96 -6.04
C GLY A 275 31.87 -8.92 -7.14
N LYS A 276 30.66 -8.78 -7.68
CA LYS A 276 30.28 -7.70 -8.60
C LYS A 276 30.30 -6.34 -7.88
N LEU A 277 29.59 -6.23 -6.75
CA LEU A 277 29.51 -4.98 -5.98
C LEU A 277 30.88 -4.52 -5.49
N ARG A 278 31.74 -5.44 -5.05
CA ARG A 278 33.14 -5.16 -4.69
C ARG A 278 33.91 -4.47 -5.81
N ARG A 279 33.86 -5.03 -7.02
CA ARG A 279 34.55 -4.48 -8.20
C ARG A 279 34.00 -3.12 -8.62
N GLU A 280 32.68 -2.97 -8.63
CA GLU A 280 32.02 -1.70 -9.00
C GLU A 280 32.31 -0.58 -8.00
N GLN A 281 32.54 -0.93 -6.73
CA GLN A 281 32.82 0.01 -5.64
C GLN A 281 34.31 0.20 -5.36
N GLY A 282 35.19 -0.38 -6.17
CA GLY A 282 36.65 -0.24 -6.02
C GLY A 282 37.21 -0.90 -4.75
N ALA A 283 36.51 -1.87 -4.16
CA ALA A 283 37.04 -2.65 -3.05
C ALA A 283 37.88 -3.82 -3.56
N GLU A 284 39.11 -3.96 -3.06
CA GLU A 284 39.97 -5.11 -3.33
C GLU A 284 39.24 -6.40 -2.92
N GLN A 285 39.32 -7.43 -3.77
CA GLN A 285 38.90 -8.77 -3.36
C GLN A 285 39.74 -9.16 -2.14
N PRO A 286 39.16 -9.73 -1.07
CA PRO A 286 39.96 -10.45 -0.12
C PRO A 286 40.70 -11.52 -0.92
N VAL A 287 42.01 -11.37 -0.99
CA VAL A 287 42.90 -12.43 -1.43
C VAL A 287 42.56 -13.60 -0.51
N ASP A 288 42.19 -14.74 -1.09
CA ASP A 288 42.19 -16.00 -0.36
C ASP A 288 43.63 -16.21 0.13
N ASP A 289 43.93 -15.69 1.32
CA ASP A 289 45.09 -16.12 2.08
C ASP A 289 44.72 -17.48 2.69
N GLU A 290 44.62 -18.49 1.82
CA GLU A 290 45.05 -19.83 2.20
C GLU A 290 46.49 -20.00 1.75
N PRO A 291 47.42 -20.02 2.70
CA PRO A 291 48.52 -20.96 2.61
C PRO A 291 48.63 -21.83 3.86
N LEU A 292 48.55 -23.14 3.58
CA LEU A 292 48.88 -24.35 4.36
C LEU A 292 47.86 -24.87 5.38
#